data_AF-A0AAJ2W5P0-F1
#
_entry.id   AF-A0AAJ2W5P0-F1
#
_cell.length_a   1.000
_cell.length_b   1.000
_cell.length_c   1.000
_cell.angle_alpha   90.00
_cell.angle_beta   90.00
_cell.angle_gamma   90.00
#
_symmetry.space_group_name_H-M   'P 1'
#
loop_
_entity.id
_entity.type
_entity.pdbx_description
1 polymer ?
#
loop_
_entity_poly.entity_id
_entity_poly.type
_entity_poly.pdbx_seq_one_letter_code
_entity_poly.pdbx_strand_id
1 'polypeptide(L)'
;MSTTTRATRRPLDPPRSTSEGRLRRAALWQLLLPVVLMGLYAPARLLDDDRTPADLLLWGMLVCLAGLFITQLVEFRQVGAWRTLPVEPGERMLWGTSAAWILPTGGAGHPGSFALSDRRLRYVPGPTARLRGTAPAEWPVARLLSVAVSPVDHRRRLRGGAWVVIEIADADPVTVLTPEPHAVAAELHEQLLRTRAR
;
A
#
# COMPACT_ATOMS: atom_id res chain seq x y z
N MET A 1 5.78 22.16 38.21
CA MET A 1 5.42 22.52 36.83
C MET A 1 6.25 21.66 35.89
N SER A 2 5.60 20.74 35.19
CA SER A 2 6.22 19.66 34.44
C SER A 2 6.76 20.15 33.10
N THR A 3 8.05 19.92 32.86
CA THR A 3 8.74 20.19 31.60
C THR A 3 8.33 19.12 30.58
N THR A 4 7.47 19.48 29.64
CA THR A 4 7.10 18.61 28.51
C THR A 4 8.27 18.52 27.53
N THR A 5 9.17 17.57 27.76
CA THR A 5 10.26 17.24 26.83
C THR A 5 9.65 16.62 25.57
N ARG A 6 9.39 17.45 24.55
CA ARG A 6 8.97 17.01 23.22
C ARG A 6 10.16 16.35 22.51
N ALA A 7 10.45 15.10 22.87
CA ALA A 7 11.45 14.28 22.19
C ALA A 7 10.95 13.91 20.78
N THR A 8 11.05 14.84 19.84
CA THR A 8 10.91 14.57 18.41
C THR A 8 12.23 14.02 17.89
N ARG A 9 12.55 12.78 18.29
CA ARG A 9 13.60 12.02 17.62
C ARG A 9 13.07 11.69 16.23
N ARG A 10 13.65 12.28 15.18
CA ARG A 10 13.39 11.86 13.79
C ARG A 10 13.55 10.34 13.76
N PRO A 11 12.55 9.55 13.34
CA PRO A 11 12.81 8.15 13.02
C PRO A 11 13.95 8.14 12.00
N LEU A 12 14.95 7.27 12.23
CA LEU A 12 15.96 6.96 11.22
C LEU A 12 15.17 6.60 9.96
N ASP A 13 15.17 7.49 8.96
CA ASP A 13 14.42 7.29 7.72
C ASP A 13 15.11 6.14 7.00
N PRO A 14 14.52 4.93 6.95
CA PRO A 14 15.17 3.81 6.29
C PRO A 14 15.38 4.16 4.81
N PRO A 15 16.50 3.69 4.21
CA PRO A 15 16.76 3.95 2.80
C PRO A 15 15.57 3.47 1.97
N ARG A 16 15.28 4.18 0.87
CA ARG A 16 14.20 3.79 -0.06
C ARG A 16 14.43 2.36 -0.52
N SER A 17 13.43 1.51 -0.24
CA SER A 17 13.48 0.13 -0.65
C SER A 17 13.24 0.00 -2.16
N THR A 18 13.67 -1.11 -2.77
CA THR A 18 13.49 -1.33 -4.20
C THR A 18 12.01 -1.52 -4.54
N SER A 19 11.25 -2.17 -3.63
CA SER A 19 9.80 -2.31 -3.73
C SER A 19 9.09 -0.94 -3.70
N GLU A 20 9.52 -0.01 -2.84
CA GLU A 20 8.94 1.35 -2.80
C GLU A 20 9.19 2.09 -4.12
N GLY A 21 10.40 1.99 -4.69
CA GLY A 21 10.73 2.62 -5.96
C GLY A 21 9.88 2.11 -7.12
N ARG A 22 9.66 0.79 -7.19
CA ARG A 22 8.81 0.16 -8.22
C ARG A 22 7.33 0.52 -8.04
N LEU A 23 6.83 0.52 -6.80
CA LEU A 23 5.46 0.96 -6.49
C LEU A 23 5.22 2.41 -6.91
N ARG A 24 6.16 3.32 -6.60
CA ARG A 24 6.07 4.72 -7.04
C ARG A 24 6.06 4.84 -8.56
N ARG A 25 6.91 4.09 -9.26
CA ARG A 25 6.97 4.12 -10.73
C ARG A 25 5.68 3.59 -11.35
N ALA A 26 5.15 2.47 -10.85
CA ALA A 26 3.88 1.91 -11.30
C ALA A 26 2.73 2.89 -11.08
N ALA A 27 2.65 3.51 -9.90
CA ALA A 27 1.63 4.49 -9.58
C ALA A 27 1.76 5.78 -10.43
N LEU A 28 2.98 6.24 -10.73
CA LEU A 28 3.21 7.36 -11.66
C LEU A 28 2.68 7.05 -13.06
N TRP A 29 2.93 5.85 -13.58
CA TRP A 29 2.40 5.42 -14.87
C TRP A 29 0.87 5.37 -14.88
N GLN A 30 0.27 4.90 -13.79
CA GLN A 30 -1.20 4.87 -13.64
C GLN A 30 -1.82 6.26 -13.59
N LEU A 31 -1.14 7.24 -12.97
CA LEU A 31 -1.59 8.65 -12.96
C LEU A 31 -1.44 9.33 -14.33
N LEU A 32 -0.42 8.97 -15.11
CA LEU A 32 -0.12 9.61 -16.38
C LEU A 32 -1.16 9.27 -17.46
N LEU A 33 -1.63 8.03 -17.52
CA LEU A 33 -2.60 7.57 -18.52
C LEU A 33 -3.90 8.40 -18.56
N PRO A 34 -4.66 8.59 -17.46
CA PRO A 34 -5.87 9.40 -17.49
C PRO A 34 -5.60 10.87 -17.79
N VAL A 35 -4.45 11.43 -17.38
CA VAL A 35 -4.06 12.80 -17.73
C VAL A 35 -3.83 12.94 -19.24
N VAL A 36 -3.13 11.98 -19.86
CA VAL A 36 -2.93 11.97 -21.32
C VAL A 36 -4.25 11.81 -22.05
N LEU A 37 -5.11 10.87 -21.62
CA LEU A 37 -6.43 10.70 -22.22
C LEU A 37 -7.27 11.98 -22.10
N MET A 38 -7.34 12.59 -20.91
CA MET A 38 -8.11 13.82 -20.68
C MET A 38 -7.52 15.01 -21.46
N GLY A 39 -6.19 15.13 -21.51
CA GLY A 39 -5.48 16.21 -22.20
C GLY A 39 -5.53 16.12 -23.72
N LEU A 40 -5.64 14.91 -24.29
CA LEU A 40 -5.87 14.73 -25.73
C LEU A 40 -7.34 14.96 -26.11
N TYR A 41 -8.28 14.56 -25.24
CA TYR A 41 -9.70 14.54 -25.59
C TYR A 41 -10.43 15.87 -25.30
N ALA A 42 -10.05 16.61 -24.25
CA ALA A 42 -10.72 17.85 -23.89
C ALA A 42 -10.54 18.98 -24.93
N PRO A 43 -9.35 19.23 -25.51
CA PRO A 43 -9.17 20.26 -26.53
C PRO A 43 -9.93 19.94 -27.82
N ALA A 44 -9.99 18.65 -28.21
CA ALA A 44 -10.68 18.21 -29.41
C ALA A 44 -12.20 18.49 -29.37
N ARG A 45 -12.80 18.56 -28.16
CA ARG A 45 -14.23 18.86 -27.98
C ARG A 45 -14.53 20.32 -27.64
N LEU A 46 -13.59 21.06 -27.07
CA LEU A 46 -13.74 22.51 -26.86
C LEU A 46 -13.75 23.30 -28.18
N LEU A 47 -13.29 22.69 -29.27
CA LEU A 47 -13.26 23.27 -30.62
C LEU A 47 -14.54 22.98 -31.43
N ASP A 48 -15.47 22.19 -30.89
CA ASP A 48 -16.68 21.74 -31.57
C ASP A 48 -17.89 22.46 -30.94
N ASP A 49 -18.62 23.27 -31.72
CA ASP A 49 -19.70 24.14 -31.21
C ASP A 49 -21.06 23.42 -31.08
N ASP A 50 -21.19 22.22 -31.64
CA ASP A 50 -22.43 21.47 -31.64
C ASP A 50 -22.60 20.65 -30.37
N ARG A 51 -23.48 21.12 -29.48
CA ARG A 51 -23.84 20.38 -28.26
C ARG A 51 -24.80 19.24 -28.57
N THR A 52 -24.38 18.01 -28.32
CA THR A 52 -25.14 16.78 -28.59
C THR A 52 -25.44 16.00 -27.31
N PRO A 53 -26.42 15.07 -27.31
CA PRO A 53 -26.64 14.15 -26.18
C PRO A 53 -25.40 13.32 -25.82
N ALA A 54 -24.47 13.14 -26.77
CA ALA A 54 -23.18 12.51 -26.53
C ALA A 54 -22.33 13.29 -25.50
N ASP A 55 -22.58 14.58 -25.33
CA ASP A 55 -21.86 15.43 -24.36
C ASP A 55 -22.27 15.13 -22.92
N LEU A 56 -23.52 14.75 -22.67
CA LEU A 56 -23.94 14.29 -21.33
C LEU A 56 -23.23 12.99 -20.95
N LEU A 57 -23.12 12.07 -21.89
CA LEU A 57 -22.38 10.81 -21.74
C LEU A 57 -20.88 11.09 -21.52
N LEU A 58 -20.34 12.08 -22.23
CA LEU A 58 -18.97 12.56 -22.08
C LEU A 58 -18.71 13.18 -20.69
N TRP A 59 -19.59 14.06 -20.21
CA TRP A 59 -19.50 14.63 -18.87
C TRP A 59 -19.57 13.55 -17.79
N GLY A 60 -20.47 12.58 -17.94
CA GLY A 60 -20.52 11.40 -17.07
C GLY A 60 -19.20 10.63 -17.05
N MET A 61 -18.62 10.36 -18.23
CA MET A 61 -17.33 9.68 -18.34
C MET A 61 -16.18 10.49 -17.71
N LEU A 62 -16.15 11.80 -17.89
CA LEU A 62 -15.16 12.69 -17.28
C LEU A 62 -15.25 12.69 -15.75
N VAL A 63 -16.47 12.72 -15.20
CA VAL A 63 -16.68 12.60 -13.74
C VAL A 63 -16.19 11.26 -13.22
N CYS A 64 -16.48 10.16 -13.93
CA CYS A 64 -15.96 8.83 -13.57
C CYS A 64 -14.42 8.77 -13.63
N LEU A 65 -13.81 9.32 -14.68
CA LEU A 65 -12.35 9.42 -14.83
C LEU A 65 -11.72 10.26 -13.72
N ALA A 66 -12.33 11.40 -13.37
CA ALA A 66 -11.87 12.23 -12.27
C ALA A 66 -11.95 11.47 -10.93
N GLY A 67 -13.02 10.71 -10.68
CA GLY A 67 -13.15 9.86 -9.50
C GLY A 67 -12.07 8.77 -9.43
N LEU A 68 -11.78 8.12 -10.55
CA LEU A 68 -10.68 7.15 -10.66
C LEU A 68 -9.31 7.80 -10.40
N PHE A 69 -9.07 8.98 -10.97
CA PHE A 69 -7.84 9.73 -10.78
C PHE A 69 -7.63 10.16 -9.32
N ILE A 70 -8.67 10.64 -8.66
CA ILE A 70 -8.64 10.97 -7.22
C ILE A 70 -8.27 9.73 -6.40
N THR A 71 -8.86 8.58 -6.73
CA THR A 71 -8.57 7.31 -6.05
C THR A 71 -7.10 6.92 -6.22
N GLN A 72 -6.58 6.99 -7.45
CA GLN A 72 -5.15 6.74 -7.74
C GLN A 72 -4.23 7.73 -7.03
N LEU A 73 -4.61 9.00 -6.93
CA LEU A 73 -3.83 10.01 -6.22
C LEU A 73 -3.76 9.69 -4.72
N VAL A 74 -4.86 9.25 -4.12
CA VAL A 74 -4.89 8.79 -2.73
C VAL A 74 -3.99 7.58 -2.53
N GLU A 75 -3.98 6.62 -3.46
CA GLU A 75 -3.08 5.46 -3.41
C GLU A 75 -1.61 5.88 -3.57
N PHE A 76 -1.29 6.77 -4.50
CA PHE A 76 0.05 7.32 -4.68
C PHE A 76 0.56 8.01 -3.41
N ARG A 77 -0.29 8.81 -2.74
CA ARG A 77 0.07 9.45 -1.46
C ARG A 77 0.27 8.45 -0.33
N GLN A 78 -0.36 7.27 -0.41
CA GLN A 78 -0.11 6.20 0.53
C GLN A 78 1.24 5.50 0.32
N VAL A 79 1.86 5.65 -0.86
CA VAL A 79 3.21 5.12 -1.12
C VAL A 79 4.23 5.87 -0.26
N GLY A 80 4.73 5.20 0.78
CA GLY A 80 5.64 5.79 1.76
C GLY A 80 4.96 6.42 2.97
N ALA A 81 3.62 6.38 3.09
CA ALA A 81 2.91 6.87 4.27
C ALA A 81 3.35 6.14 5.56
N TRP A 82 3.80 4.90 5.44
CA TRP A 82 4.38 4.11 6.52
C TRP A 82 5.57 4.80 7.21
N ARG A 83 6.31 5.67 6.50
CA ARG A 83 7.47 6.42 7.05
C ARG A 83 7.06 7.46 8.09
N THR A 84 5.82 7.93 8.03
CA THR A 84 5.25 8.92 8.97
C THR A 84 4.51 8.29 10.13
N LEU A 85 4.48 6.96 10.22
CA LEU A 85 3.79 6.27 11.31
C LEU A 85 4.47 6.54 12.65
N PRO A 86 3.70 6.81 13.72
CA PRO A 86 4.26 7.09 15.03
C PRO A 86 4.97 5.85 15.57
N VAL A 87 6.24 5.98 15.94
CA VAL A 87 7.02 4.94 16.61
C VAL A 87 7.16 5.26 18.10
N GLU A 88 7.21 4.22 18.93
CA GLU A 88 7.46 4.38 20.36
C GLU A 88 8.87 4.93 20.62
N PRO A 89 9.09 5.58 21.78
CA PRO A 89 10.43 5.97 22.20
C PRO A 89 11.38 4.78 22.22
N GLY A 90 12.42 4.83 21.39
CA GLY A 90 13.43 3.77 21.27
C GLY A 90 13.12 2.68 20.25
N GLU A 91 11.92 2.68 19.64
CA GLU A 91 11.57 1.82 18.49
C GLU A 91 12.20 2.40 17.22
N ARG A 92 12.80 1.54 16.38
CA ARG A 92 13.41 1.93 15.11
C ARG A 92 12.64 1.31 13.95
N MET A 93 12.22 2.15 13.01
CA MET A 93 11.61 1.67 11.78
C MET A 93 12.68 1.03 10.89
N LEU A 94 12.42 -0.18 10.40
CA LEU A 94 13.36 -0.95 9.58
C LEU A 94 12.92 -0.99 8.12
N TRP A 95 11.60 -1.09 7.89
CA TRP A 95 11.03 -1.29 6.57
C TRP A 95 9.54 -0.92 6.55
N GLY A 96 9.01 -0.70 5.36
CA GLY A 96 7.57 -0.66 5.15
C GLY A 96 7.20 -0.68 3.68
N THR A 97 5.93 -0.95 3.42
CA THR A 97 5.38 -1.00 2.07
C THR A 97 3.89 -0.65 2.08
N SER A 98 3.38 -0.29 0.92
CA SER A 98 1.94 -0.08 0.71
C SER A 98 1.40 -1.30 -0.04
N ALA A 99 0.51 -2.04 0.61
CA ALA A 99 0.00 -3.30 0.11
C ALA A 99 -1.39 -3.59 0.67
N ALA A 100 -2.09 -4.57 0.11
CA ALA A 100 -3.40 -4.99 0.59
C ALA A 100 -3.29 -6.21 1.50
N TRP A 101 -3.91 -6.13 2.68
CA TRP A 101 -4.08 -7.29 3.55
C TRP A 101 -5.26 -8.14 3.07
N ILE A 102 -5.02 -9.43 2.83
CA ILE A 102 -6.06 -10.42 2.57
C ILE A 102 -6.43 -11.06 3.91
N LEU A 103 -7.67 -10.89 4.33
CA LEU A 103 -8.17 -11.48 5.57
C LEU A 103 -8.22 -13.01 5.47
N PRO A 104 -8.02 -13.75 6.59
CA PRO A 104 -8.10 -15.22 6.62
C PRO A 104 -9.43 -15.77 6.11
N THR A 105 -10.53 -15.03 6.35
CA THR A 105 -11.89 -15.35 5.88
C THR A 105 -12.03 -15.32 4.35
N GLY A 106 -11.00 -14.88 3.62
CA GLY A 106 -11.04 -14.67 2.18
C GLY A 106 -11.69 -13.34 1.80
N GLY A 107 -11.76 -13.07 0.49
CA GLY A 107 -12.39 -11.86 -0.05
C GLY A 107 -11.43 -10.84 -0.65
N ALA A 108 -11.93 -9.61 -0.81
CA ALA A 108 -11.21 -8.50 -1.44
C ALA A 108 -10.10 -7.97 -0.53
N GLY A 109 -8.93 -7.68 -1.11
CA GLY A 109 -7.83 -7.08 -0.36
C GLY A 109 -8.20 -5.75 0.30
N HIS A 110 -7.72 -5.56 1.52
CA HIS A 110 -7.86 -4.35 2.31
C HIS A 110 -6.58 -3.53 2.17
N PRO A 111 -6.58 -2.47 1.32
CA PRO A 111 -5.37 -1.68 1.08
C PRO A 111 -4.97 -0.91 2.34
N GLY A 112 -3.67 -0.83 2.57
CA GLY A 112 -3.11 -0.08 3.67
C GLY A 112 -1.59 -0.02 3.61
N SER A 113 -1.00 0.27 4.75
CA SER A 113 0.44 0.38 4.94
C SER A 113 0.91 -0.69 5.92
N PHE A 114 1.92 -1.46 5.51
CA PHE A 114 2.67 -2.33 6.39
C PHE A 114 3.96 -1.63 6.79
N ALA A 115 4.32 -1.70 8.08
CA ALA A 115 5.59 -1.16 8.56
C ALA A 115 6.21 -2.11 9.58
N LEU A 116 7.49 -2.42 9.41
CA LEU A 116 8.27 -3.25 10.31
C LEU A 116 9.22 -2.36 11.09
N SER A 117 9.14 -2.43 12.41
CA SER A 117 10.17 -1.93 13.32
C SER A 117 11.01 -3.06 13.89
N ASP A 118 11.99 -2.72 14.72
CA ASP A 118 12.74 -3.68 15.53
C ASP A 118 11.88 -4.40 16.59
N ARG A 119 10.65 -3.95 16.84
CA ARG A 119 9.74 -4.54 17.85
C ARG A 119 8.50 -5.20 17.27
N ARG A 120 7.93 -4.65 16.20
CA ARG A 120 6.63 -5.10 15.68
C ARG A 120 6.49 -4.87 14.17
N LEU A 121 5.72 -5.74 13.54
CA LEU A 121 5.07 -5.48 12.26
C LEU A 121 3.71 -4.86 12.53
N ARG A 122 3.38 -3.75 11.87
CA ARG A 122 2.07 -3.10 11.96
C ARG A 122 1.41 -3.04 10.59
N TYR A 123 0.10 -3.16 10.59
CA TYR A 123 -0.77 -2.85 9.47
C TYR A 123 -1.67 -1.67 9.83
N VAL A 124 -1.66 -0.63 8.99
CA VAL A 124 -2.53 0.54 9.10
C VAL A 124 -3.46 0.57 7.89
N PRO A 125 -4.78 0.41 8.09
CA PRO A 125 -5.74 0.41 6.98
C PRO A 125 -5.80 1.78 6.31
N GLY A 126 -5.83 1.78 4.97
CA GLY A 126 -6.12 2.96 4.16
C GLY A 126 -7.60 3.38 4.26
N PRO A 127 -7.98 4.53 3.70
CA PRO A 127 -9.35 5.06 3.82
C PRO A 127 -10.43 4.08 3.37
N THR A 128 -10.23 3.42 2.22
CA THR A 128 -11.19 2.44 1.67
C THR A 128 -11.28 1.14 2.47
N ALA A 129 -10.21 0.76 3.18
CA ALA A 129 -10.24 -0.37 4.11
C ALA A 129 -10.97 0.02 5.42
N ARG A 130 -10.73 1.22 5.94
CA ARG A 130 -11.43 1.75 7.13
C ARG A 130 -12.94 1.84 6.91
N LEU A 131 -13.36 2.32 5.75
CA LEU A 131 -14.79 2.35 5.37
C LEU A 131 -15.42 0.96 5.33
N ARG A 132 -14.63 -0.08 5.05
CA ARG A 132 -15.05 -1.49 5.11
C ARG A 132 -14.91 -2.11 6.50
N GLY A 133 -14.70 -1.30 7.54
CA GLY A 133 -14.62 -1.75 8.93
C GLY A 133 -13.29 -2.40 9.32
N THR A 134 -12.24 -2.30 8.49
CA THR A 134 -10.93 -2.87 8.83
C THR A 134 -10.22 -2.05 9.90
N ALA A 135 -9.81 -2.71 10.98
CA ALA A 135 -9.03 -2.11 12.06
C ALA A 135 -7.52 -2.21 11.80
N PRO A 136 -6.71 -1.32 12.41
CA PRO A 136 -5.27 -1.51 12.53
C PRO A 136 -4.93 -2.82 13.24
N ALA A 137 -3.79 -3.43 12.89
CA ALA A 137 -3.31 -4.65 13.51
C ALA A 137 -1.80 -4.58 13.74
N GLU A 138 -1.32 -5.26 14.79
CA GLU A 138 0.09 -5.28 15.16
C GLU A 138 0.51 -6.68 15.59
N TRP A 139 1.73 -7.07 15.21
CA TRP A 139 2.32 -8.37 15.51
C TRP A 139 3.75 -8.18 16.04
N PRO A 140 4.10 -8.74 17.20
CA PRO A 140 5.47 -8.66 17.72
C PRO A 140 6.46 -9.31 16.75
N VAL A 141 7.61 -8.67 16.51
CA VAL A 141 8.68 -9.21 15.63
C VAL A 141 9.16 -10.58 16.09
N ALA A 142 9.24 -10.78 17.41
CA ALA A 142 9.63 -12.05 18.01
C ALA A 142 8.69 -13.22 17.63
N ARG A 143 7.45 -12.94 17.21
CA ARG A 143 6.48 -13.95 16.77
C ARG A 143 6.45 -14.16 15.27
N LEU A 144 7.11 -13.31 14.48
CA LEU A 144 7.19 -13.52 13.04
C LEU A 144 8.16 -14.66 12.79
N LEU A 145 7.73 -15.73 12.12
CA LEU A 145 8.49 -16.98 11.94
C LEU A 145 9.21 -17.02 10.59
N SER A 146 8.46 -16.80 9.51
CA SER A 146 9.00 -16.87 8.16
C SER A 146 8.22 -15.95 7.22
N VAL A 147 8.80 -15.73 6.04
CA VAL A 147 8.18 -14.97 4.96
C VAL A 147 8.37 -15.78 3.70
N ALA A 148 7.28 -16.11 3.02
CA ALA A 148 7.29 -16.89 1.80
C ALA A 148 6.47 -16.19 0.72
N VAL A 149 6.83 -16.42 -0.54
CA VAL A 149 5.98 -16.06 -1.67
C VAL A 149 5.18 -17.29 -2.07
N SER A 150 3.86 -17.20 -1.97
CA SER A 150 2.96 -18.28 -2.36
C SER A 150 2.33 -17.96 -3.73
N PRO A 151 2.48 -18.83 -4.74
CA PRO A 151 1.78 -18.65 -6.02
C PRO A 151 0.28 -18.84 -5.80
N VAL A 152 -0.52 -17.92 -6.36
CA VAL A 152 -1.98 -18.03 -6.29
C VAL A 152 -2.45 -18.87 -7.45
N ASP A 153 -3.06 -20.01 -7.13
CA ASP A 153 -3.63 -20.89 -8.14
C ASP A 153 -4.74 -20.16 -8.91
N HIS A 154 -4.54 -19.99 -10.22
CA HIS A 154 -5.41 -19.20 -11.11
C HIS A 154 -6.87 -19.68 -11.12
N ARG A 155 -7.11 -20.94 -10.74
CA ARG A 155 -8.44 -21.55 -10.69
C ARG A 155 -9.26 -21.16 -9.47
N ARG A 156 -8.63 -20.70 -8.37
CA ARG A 156 -9.34 -20.47 -7.10
C ARG A 156 -9.64 -19.01 -6.78
N ARG A 157 -8.99 -18.01 -7.41
CA ARG A 157 -9.28 -16.58 -7.18
C ARG A 157 -9.04 -15.74 -8.43
N LEU A 158 -9.95 -14.79 -8.69
CA LEU A 158 -10.08 -13.92 -9.88
C LEU A 158 -8.87 -13.00 -10.21
N ARG A 159 -7.71 -13.15 -9.56
CA ARG A 159 -6.51 -12.36 -9.84
C ARG A 159 -5.30 -13.28 -9.78
N GLY A 160 -4.81 -13.68 -10.94
CA GLY A 160 -3.51 -14.33 -11.07
C GLY A 160 -2.41 -13.48 -10.42
N GLY A 161 -1.46 -14.12 -9.75
CA GLY A 161 -0.36 -13.43 -9.08
C GLY A 161 0.33 -14.29 -8.02
N ALA A 162 1.28 -13.70 -7.31
CA ALA A 162 1.90 -14.30 -6.14
C ALA A 162 1.64 -13.41 -4.92
N TRP A 163 1.42 -14.03 -3.77
CA TRP A 163 1.16 -13.36 -2.51
C TRP A 163 2.35 -13.51 -1.58
N VAL A 164 2.57 -12.53 -0.72
CA VAL A 164 3.55 -12.66 0.37
C VAL A 164 2.81 -13.17 1.59
N VAL A 165 3.22 -14.32 2.12
CA VAL A 165 2.65 -14.92 3.32
C VAL A 165 3.68 -14.77 4.44
N ILE A 166 3.24 -14.16 5.54
CA ILE A 166 4.05 -13.97 6.74
C ILE A 166 3.51 -14.93 7.80
N GLU A 167 4.33 -15.90 8.18
CA GLU A 167 3.97 -16.87 9.22
C GLU A 167 4.17 -16.25 10.60
N ILE A 168 3.19 -16.44 11.47
CA ILE A 168 3.18 -15.89 12.83
C ILE A 168 2.99 -17.03 13.81
N ALA A 169 3.82 -17.07 14.86
CA ALA A 169 3.67 -18.00 15.96
C ALA A 169 2.33 -17.80 16.67
N ASP A 170 1.59 -18.88 16.84
CA ASP A 170 0.31 -18.93 17.57
C ASP A 170 -0.78 -17.99 17.00
N ALA A 171 -0.73 -17.67 15.70
CA ALA A 171 -1.73 -16.83 15.04
C ALA A 171 -1.89 -17.20 13.56
N ASP A 172 -2.98 -16.73 12.95
CA ASP A 172 -3.20 -16.90 11.51
C ASP A 172 -2.12 -16.18 10.68
N PRO A 173 -1.69 -16.77 9.56
CA PRO A 173 -0.69 -16.16 8.70
C PRO A 173 -1.22 -14.88 8.06
N VAL A 174 -0.37 -13.86 7.98
CA VAL A 174 -0.72 -12.59 7.34
C VAL A 174 -0.41 -12.68 5.85
N THR A 175 -1.47 -12.60 5.04
CA THR A 175 -1.36 -12.66 3.59
C THR A 175 -1.39 -11.25 3.00
N VAL A 176 -0.32 -10.88 2.30
CA VAL A 176 -0.11 -9.56 1.72
C VAL A 176 -0.15 -9.65 0.19
N LEU A 177 -1.08 -8.90 -0.40
CA LEU A 177 -1.20 -8.71 -1.85
C LEU A 177 -0.49 -7.41 -2.24
N THR A 178 0.52 -7.55 -3.08
CA THR A 178 1.32 -6.45 -3.63
C THR A 178 1.65 -6.76 -5.10
N PRO A 179 1.77 -5.75 -5.98
CA PRO A 179 2.25 -5.97 -7.35
C PRO A 179 3.71 -6.44 -7.42
N GLU A 180 4.48 -6.30 -6.33
CA GLU A 180 5.91 -6.66 -6.28
C GLU A 180 6.17 -7.71 -5.17
N PRO A 181 5.59 -8.92 -5.24
CA PRO A 181 5.62 -9.89 -4.15
C PRO A 181 7.02 -10.38 -3.81
N HIS A 182 7.85 -10.64 -4.82
CA HIS A 182 9.23 -11.09 -4.60
C HIS A 182 10.11 -10.02 -3.95
N ALA A 183 9.97 -8.75 -4.37
CA ALA A 183 10.75 -7.66 -3.77
C ALA A 183 10.34 -7.43 -2.31
N VAL A 184 9.03 -7.41 -2.03
CA VAL A 184 8.51 -7.26 -0.66
C VAL A 184 8.96 -8.43 0.23
N ALA A 185 8.86 -9.68 -0.26
CA ALA A 185 9.29 -10.84 0.51
C ALA A 185 10.79 -10.84 0.79
N ALA A 186 11.63 -10.54 -0.21
CA ALA A 186 13.07 -10.50 -0.05
C ALA A 186 13.50 -9.42 0.96
N GLU A 187 12.97 -8.21 0.83
CA GLU A 187 13.27 -7.10 1.76
C GLU A 187 12.81 -7.41 3.19
N LEU A 188 11.61 -7.97 3.34
CA LEU A 188 11.07 -8.33 4.66
C LEU A 188 11.89 -9.47 5.29
N HIS A 189 12.26 -10.48 4.51
CA HIS A 189 13.11 -11.58 4.96
C HIS A 189 14.49 -11.07 5.42
N GLU A 190 15.12 -10.19 4.63
CA GLU A 190 16.40 -9.56 4.97
C GLU A 190 16.32 -8.79 6.31
N GLN A 191 15.25 -8.01 6.53
CA GLN A 191 15.10 -7.29 7.79
C GLN A 191 14.86 -8.21 8.99
N LEU A 192 14.09 -9.30 8.81
CA LEU A 192 13.87 -10.28 9.89
C LEU A 192 15.17 -10.98 10.28
N LEU A 193 16.00 -11.36 9.32
CA LEU A 193 17.33 -11.94 9.59
C LEU A 193 18.22 -10.97 10.37
N ARG A 194 18.27 -9.69 9.95
CA ARG A 194 19.05 -8.65 10.64
C ARG A 194 18.59 -8.39 12.06
N THR A 195 17.29 -8.53 12.31
CA THR A 195 16.73 -8.28 13.65
C THR A 195 16.97 -9.44 14.59
N ARG A 196 16.96 -10.69 14.10
CA ARG A 196 17.26 -11.88 14.91
C ARG A 196 18.74 -12.09 15.20
N ALA A 197 19.62 -11.55 14.37
CA ALA A 197 21.07 -11.66 14.55
C ALA A 197 21.65 -10.69 15.60
N ARG A 198 20.80 -9.88 16.27
CA ARG A 198 21.18 -8.93 17.32
C ARG A 198 20.63 -9.38 18.66
#